data_AF-A0A938SC41-F1
#
_entry.id   AF-A0A938SC41-F1
#
_cell.length_a   1.000
_cell.length_b   1.000
_cell.length_c   1.000
_cell.angle_alpha   90.00
_cell.angle_beta   90.00
_cell.angle_gamma   90.00
#
_symmetry.space_group_name_H-M   'P 1'
#
loop_
_entity.id
_entity.type
_entity.pdbx_description
1 polymer ?
#
loop_
_entity_poly.entity_id
_entity_poly.type
_entity_poly.pdbx_seq_one_letter_code
_entity_poly.pdbx_strand_id
1 'polypeptide(L)'
;MSHSAAVGRANVRVLLLVFFGAMGGVIGVAIFSAHRAEVRRLEAELKREKELRVLYEGYLTNVLGERKAAEVVVLEQAQRPEGPWTKLRFLEYAADEKPLTPKTFEVVGNEIYFDALVLQFQPEAVEKGEAKSLLVFRRLFSDRMKPEEGLSLCLFDGPPPDILSRPEVPVKVQSAVWDEFRRCAYDKPYAEKRKVRALYGQAVYKPLRKGILYTLRIQNNGGLLIEESPVPAILRETP
;
A
#
# COMPACT_ATOMS: atom_id res chain seq x y z
N MET A 1 4.22 90.91 38.12
CA MET A 1 3.40 89.83 37.51
C MET A 1 4.27 88.96 36.59
N SER A 2 5.14 88.08 37.12
CA SER A 2 6.00 87.23 36.25
C SER A 2 6.42 85.87 36.85
N HIS A 3 5.76 85.36 37.90
CA HIS A 3 6.10 84.04 38.48
C HIS A 3 5.04 82.94 38.28
N SER A 4 3.85 83.26 37.76
CA SER A 4 2.75 82.27 37.60
C SER A 4 2.82 81.47 36.28
N ALA A 5 3.51 81.96 35.25
CA ALA A 5 3.52 81.35 33.91
C ALA A 5 4.54 80.20 33.71
N ALA A 6 5.42 79.95 34.67
CA ALA A 6 6.46 78.91 34.58
C ALA A 6 5.98 77.55 35.15
N VAL A 7 5.19 77.58 36.23
CA VAL A 7 4.69 76.38 36.91
C VAL A 7 3.58 75.69 36.11
N GLY A 8 2.70 76.45 35.43
CA GLY A 8 1.67 75.89 34.56
C GLY A 8 2.23 75.17 33.31
N ARG A 9 3.33 75.68 32.74
CA ARG A 9 3.98 75.05 31.57
C ARG A 9 4.71 73.76 31.91
N ALA A 10 5.28 73.64 33.11
CA ALA A 10 5.91 72.40 33.57
C ALA A 10 4.87 71.30 33.81
N ASN A 11 3.75 71.62 34.46
CA ASN A 11 2.68 70.65 34.75
C ASN A 11 1.98 70.16 33.47
N VAL A 12 1.78 71.03 32.47
CA VAL A 12 1.24 70.65 31.16
C VAL A 12 2.19 69.72 30.41
N ARG A 13 3.51 69.95 30.46
CA ARG A 13 4.50 69.07 29.83
C ARG A 13 4.54 67.68 30.48
N VAL A 14 4.48 67.61 31.80
CA VAL A 14 4.43 66.32 32.53
C VAL A 14 3.14 65.55 32.20
N LEU A 15 2.00 66.25 32.17
CA LEU A 15 0.70 65.63 31.83
C LEU A 15 0.69 65.10 30.39
N LEU A 16 1.25 65.86 29.43
CA LEU A 16 1.40 65.42 28.04
C LEU A 16 2.31 64.19 27.93
N LEU A 17 3.43 64.14 28.65
CA LEU A 17 4.33 62.99 28.64
C LEU A 17 3.66 61.72 29.19
N VAL A 18 2.88 61.83 30.27
CA VAL A 18 2.11 60.72 30.82
C VAL A 18 1.02 60.27 29.84
N PHE A 19 0.33 61.21 29.19
CA PHE A 19 -0.70 60.90 28.20
C PHE A 19 -0.13 60.20 26.96
N PHE A 20 0.98 60.69 26.41
CA PHE A 20 1.66 60.04 25.28
C PHE A 20 2.28 58.69 25.66
N GLY A 21 2.79 58.54 26.88
CA GLY A 21 3.27 57.25 27.41
C GLY A 21 2.13 56.22 27.57
N ALA A 22 0.99 56.64 28.13
CA ALA A 22 -0.19 55.80 28.27
C ALA A 22 -0.79 55.42 26.90
N MET A 23 -0.89 56.38 25.98
CA MET A 23 -1.39 56.16 24.63
C MET A 23 -0.45 55.25 23.82
N GLY A 24 0.87 55.42 23.93
CA GLY A 24 1.86 54.51 23.34
C GLY A 24 1.79 53.11 23.92
N GLY A 25 1.56 52.96 25.22
CA GLY A 25 1.33 51.67 25.88
C GLY A 25 0.07 50.95 25.36
N VAL A 26 -1.05 51.67 25.23
CA VAL A 26 -2.31 51.10 24.71
C VAL A 26 -2.16 50.70 23.24
N ILE A 27 -1.55 51.55 22.40
CA ILE A 27 -1.29 51.24 20.99
C ILE A 27 -0.34 50.04 20.87
N GLY A 28 0.72 49.98 21.68
CA GLY A 28 1.64 48.85 21.72
C GLY A 28 0.96 47.53 22.11
N VAL A 29 0.09 47.55 23.11
CA VAL A 29 -0.70 46.37 23.52
C VAL A 29 -1.68 45.95 22.43
N ALA A 30 -2.34 46.91 21.75
CA ALA A 30 -3.25 46.61 20.64
C ALA A 30 -2.52 45.97 19.45
N ILE A 31 -1.38 46.54 19.02
CA ILE A 31 -0.56 45.98 17.94
C ILE A 31 -0.03 44.60 18.33
N PHE A 32 0.49 44.44 19.55
CA PHE A 32 1.04 43.17 20.02
C PHE A 32 -0.02 42.08 20.18
N SER A 33 -1.22 42.43 20.66
CA SER A 33 -2.33 41.47 20.78
C SER A 33 -2.88 41.06 19.42
N ALA A 34 -3.01 42.00 18.47
CA ALA A 34 -3.38 41.71 17.09
C ALA A 34 -2.35 40.81 16.40
N HIS A 35 -1.06 41.13 16.51
CA HIS A 35 0.02 40.31 15.97
C HIS A 35 0.05 38.90 16.59
N ARG A 36 -0.16 38.76 17.91
CA ARG A 36 -0.29 37.45 18.57
C ARG A 36 -1.54 36.68 18.17
N ALA A 37 -2.62 37.34 17.78
CA ALA A 37 -3.80 36.67 17.23
C ALA A 37 -3.54 36.15 15.82
N GLU A 38 -2.85 36.94 14.99
CA GLU A 38 -2.44 36.58 13.64
C GLU A 38 -1.46 35.40 13.62
N VAL A 39 -0.40 35.44 14.45
CA VAL A 39 0.54 34.32 14.59
C VAL A 39 -0.18 33.04 15.01
N ARG A 40 -1.07 33.11 16.02
CA ARG A 40 -1.86 31.93 16.45
C ARG A 40 -2.77 31.40 15.35
N ARG A 41 -3.35 32.28 14.53
CA ARG A 41 -4.17 31.90 13.38
C ARG A 41 -3.33 31.18 12.33
N LEU A 42 -2.17 31.75 11.96
CA LEU A 42 -1.25 31.15 10.99
C LEU A 42 -0.71 29.81 11.49
N GLU A 43 -0.38 29.70 12.77
CA GLU A 43 0.03 28.43 13.40
C GLU A 43 -1.10 27.39 13.33
N ALA A 44 -2.35 27.80 13.58
CA ALA A 44 -3.51 26.91 13.47
C ALA A 44 -3.79 26.49 12.02
N GLU A 45 -3.65 27.40 11.05
CA GLU A 45 -3.78 27.11 9.62
C GLU A 45 -2.67 26.14 9.17
N LEU A 46 -1.41 26.41 9.53
CA LEU A 46 -0.28 25.51 9.24
C LEU A 46 -0.45 24.13 9.89
N LYS A 47 -0.95 24.08 11.13
CA LYS A 47 -1.24 22.81 11.80
C LYS A 47 -2.31 22.02 11.07
N ARG A 48 -3.41 22.66 10.66
CA ARG A 48 -4.48 22.04 9.88
C ARG A 48 -3.97 21.54 8.53
N GLU A 49 -3.15 22.33 7.84
CA GLU A 49 -2.54 21.93 6.57
C GLU A 49 -1.67 20.68 6.73
N LYS A 50 -0.85 20.64 7.79
CA LYS A 50 -0.04 19.45 8.13
C LYS A 50 -0.90 18.23 8.42
N GLU A 51 -1.98 18.38 9.20
CA GLU A 51 -2.91 17.30 9.51
C GLU A 51 -3.60 16.74 8.25
N LEU A 52 -4.06 17.63 7.36
CA LEU A 52 -4.66 17.26 6.08
C LEU A 52 -3.66 16.54 5.16
N ARG A 53 -2.41 17.01 5.13
CA ARG A 53 -1.33 16.35 4.37
C ARG A 53 -1.10 14.93 4.86
N VAL A 54 -0.94 14.74 6.17
CA VAL A 54 -0.74 13.40 6.76
C VAL A 54 -1.94 12.49 6.47
N LEU A 55 -3.16 13.01 6.58
CA LEU A 55 -4.37 12.26 6.25
C LEU A 55 -4.37 11.81 4.78
N TYR A 56 -4.04 12.71 3.86
CA TYR A 56 -4.01 12.42 2.43
C TYR A 56 -2.87 11.46 2.04
N GLU A 57 -1.69 11.60 2.65
CA GLU A 57 -0.58 10.65 2.47
C GLU A 57 -0.95 9.25 2.97
N GLY A 58 -1.68 9.15 4.10
CA GLY A 58 -2.24 7.89 4.59
C GLY A 58 -3.23 7.28 3.60
N TYR A 59 -4.16 8.09 3.08
CA TYR A 59 -5.09 7.68 2.02
C TYR A 59 -4.36 7.11 0.80
N LEU A 60 -3.37 7.83 0.28
CA LEU A 60 -2.59 7.39 -0.88
C LEU A 60 -1.84 6.10 -0.60
N THR A 61 -1.23 5.97 0.58
CA THR A 61 -0.53 4.75 0.99
C THR A 61 -1.48 3.55 1.05
N ASN A 62 -2.70 3.76 1.54
CA ASN A 62 -3.69 2.70 1.63
C ASN A 62 -4.18 2.25 0.25
N VAL A 63 -4.42 3.19 -0.67
CA VAL A 63 -4.96 2.89 -2.01
C VAL A 63 -3.88 2.40 -2.97
N LEU A 64 -2.74 3.09 -3.01
CA LEU A 64 -1.64 2.84 -3.98
C LEU A 64 -0.57 1.91 -3.42
N GLY A 65 -0.64 1.55 -2.14
CA GLY A 65 0.34 0.67 -1.53
C GLY A 65 0.41 -0.68 -2.23
N GLU A 66 1.60 -1.24 -2.28
CA GLU A 66 1.86 -2.53 -2.91
C GLU A 66 2.68 -3.40 -2.00
N ARG A 67 2.46 -4.71 -2.08
CA ARG A 67 3.25 -5.71 -1.35
C ARG A 67 3.81 -6.76 -2.30
N LYS A 68 4.96 -7.31 -1.91
CA LYS A 68 5.55 -8.44 -2.62
C LYS A 68 4.70 -9.69 -2.41
N ALA A 69 4.39 -10.37 -3.50
CA ALA A 69 3.51 -11.54 -3.51
C ALA A 69 4.27 -12.81 -3.84
N ALA A 70 5.12 -12.75 -4.86
CA ALA A 70 5.97 -13.87 -5.25
C ALA A 70 7.22 -13.38 -5.99
N GLU A 71 8.23 -14.23 -6.04
CA GLU A 71 9.42 -14.08 -6.85
C GLU A 71 9.58 -15.30 -7.77
N VAL A 72 10.05 -15.06 -8.98
CA VAL A 72 10.30 -16.11 -9.98
C VAL A 72 11.68 -15.95 -10.55
N VAL A 73 12.44 -17.04 -10.54
CA VAL A 73 13.74 -17.11 -11.18
C VAL A 73 13.79 -18.28 -12.16
N VAL A 74 14.39 -18.02 -13.30
CA VAL A 74 14.68 -19.03 -14.31
C VAL A 74 15.94 -19.79 -13.92
N LEU A 75 15.80 -21.09 -13.67
CA LEU A 75 16.91 -21.98 -13.33
C LEU A 75 17.64 -22.44 -14.60
N GLU A 76 16.86 -22.88 -15.59
CA GLU A 76 17.37 -23.48 -16.82
C GLU A 76 16.46 -23.14 -18.00
N GLN A 77 17.04 -22.97 -19.18
CA GLN A 77 16.31 -22.85 -20.45
C GLN A 77 17.05 -23.63 -21.53
N ALA A 78 16.30 -24.30 -22.40
CA ALA A 78 16.83 -25.05 -23.52
C ALA A 78 15.83 -25.04 -24.68
N GLN A 79 16.33 -25.23 -25.90
CA GLN A 79 15.47 -25.58 -27.03
C GLN A 79 15.28 -27.09 -27.06
N ARG A 80 14.02 -27.55 -27.03
CA ARG A 80 13.65 -28.97 -27.17
C ARG A 80 12.80 -29.18 -28.43
N PRO A 81 12.62 -30.43 -28.90
CA PRO A 81 11.79 -30.73 -30.07
C PRO A 81 10.37 -30.16 -29.98
N GLU A 82 9.78 -30.18 -28.78
CA GLU A 82 8.46 -29.64 -28.46
C GLU A 82 8.41 -28.10 -28.38
N GLY A 83 9.56 -27.44 -28.30
CA GLY A 83 9.67 -25.99 -28.22
C GLY A 83 10.72 -25.48 -27.23
N PRO A 84 10.76 -24.15 -27.03
CA PRO A 84 11.52 -23.53 -25.95
C PRO A 84 11.02 -24.11 -24.62
N TRP A 85 11.92 -24.65 -23.81
CA TRP A 85 11.62 -25.23 -22.51
C TRP A 85 12.31 -24.40 -21.43
N THR A 86 11.60 -24.18 -20.32
CA THR A 86 12.06 -23.39 -19.18
C THR A 86 11.79 -24.14 -17.88
N LYS A 87 12.83 -24.27 -17.05
CA LYS A 87 12.71 -24.65 -15.64
C LYS A 87 12.82 -23.41 -14.78
N LEU A 88 11.86 -23.22 -13.89
CA LEU A 88 11.76 -22.04 -13.03
C LEU A 88 11.49 -22.43 -11.59
N ARG A 89 11.86 -21.54 -10.68
CA ARG A 89 11.50 -21.60 -9.27
C ARG A 89 10.56 -20.45 -8.94
N PHE A 90 9.47 -20.77 -8.29
CA PHE A 90 8.44 -19.86 -7.82
C PHE A 90 8.45 -19.83 -6.29
N LEU A 91 8.59 -18.64 -5.71
CA LEU A 91 8.63 -18.42 -4.26
C LEU A 91 7.51 -17.45 -3.88
N GLU A 92 6.49 -17.92 -3.18
CA GLU A 92 5.43 -17.07 -2.64
C GLU A 92 5.84 -16.45 -1.30
N TYR A 93 5.25 -15.29 -0.99
CA TYR A 93 5.40 -14.61 0.29
C TYR A 93 4.08 -14.57 1.04
N ALA A 94 4.12 -14.90 2.33
CA ALA A 94 3.03 -14.68 3.27
C ALA A 94 2.70 -13.18 3.41
N ALA A 95 1.55 -12.87 4.02
CA ALA A 95 1.14 -11.47 4.22
C ALA A 95 2.09 -10.65 5.12
N ASP A 96 2.89 -11.31 5.95
CA ASP A 96 3.97 -10.72 6.76
C ASP A 96 5.33 -10.69 6.03
N GLU A 97 5.32 -10.88 4.70
CA GLU A 97 6.47 -10.93 3.81
C GLU A 97 7.47 -12.08 4.11
N LYS A 98 7.07 -13.08 4.90
CA LYS A 98 7.90 -14.27 5.07
C LYS A 98 7.84 -15.17 3.82
N PRO A 99 8.98 -15.68 3.34
CA PRO A 99 9.00 -16.61 2.23
C PRO A 99 8.34 -17.94 2.60
N LEU A 100 7.51 -18.46 1.71
CA LEU A 100 6.92 -19.80 1.80
C LEU A 100 7.85 -20.84 1.15
N THR A 101 7.43 -22.11 1.16
CA THR A 101 8.21 -23.17 0.50
C THR A 101 8.25 -22.93 -1.03
N PRO A 102 9.44 -22.85 -1.64
CA PRO A 102 9.55 -22.64 -3.08
C PRO A 102 9.11 -23.87 -3.86
N LYS A 103 8.47 -23.64 -5.00
CA LYS A 103 8.03 -24.68 -5.94
C LYS A 103 8.82 -24.57 -7.24
N THR A 104 9.17 -25.72 -7.83
CA THR A 104 9.89 -25.76 -9.11
C THR A 104 8.98 -26.31 -10.19
N PHE A 105 8.99 -25.66 -11.35
CA PHE A 105 8.13 -26.00 -12.48
C PHE A 105 8.94 -26.09 -13.76
N GLU A 106 8.46 -26.91 -14.69
CA GLU A 106 9.01 -27.09 -16.02
C GLU A 106 7.90 -26.83 -17.03
N VAL A 107 8.12 -25.91 -17.96
CA VAL A 107 7.12 -25.48 -18.94
C VAL A 107 7.74 -25.38 -20.33
N VAL A 108 6.93 -25.67 -21.35
CA VAL A 108 7.28 -25.47 -22.76
C VAL A 108 6.54 -24.25 -23.27
N GLY A 109 7.23 -23.28 -23.86
CA GLY A 109 6.68 -22.00 -24.30
C GLY A 109 7.68 -20.86 -24.15
N ASN A 110 7.37 -19.71 -24.77
CA ASN A 110 8.16 -18.49 -24.66
C ASN A 110 7.69 -17.60 -23.52
N GLU A 111 6.40 -17.62 -23.24
CA GLU A 111 5.77 -16.77 -22.24
C GLU A 111 5.22 -17.63 -21.11
N ILE A 112 5.25 -17.08 -19.89
CA ILE A 112 4.56 -17.65 -18.75
C ILE A 112 3.46 -16.71 -18.29
N TYR A 113 2.32 -17.29 -17.94
CA TYR A 113 1.16 -16.64 -17.37
C TYR A 113 1.05 -17.07 -15.91
N PHE A 114 0.91 -16.10 -15.01
CA PHE A 114 0.59 -16.32 -13.60
C PHE A 114 -0.86 -15.95 -13.38
N ASP A 115 -1.72 -16.95 -13.19
CA ASP A 115 -3.15 -16.80 -12.95
C ASP A 115 -3.42 -16.73 -11.45
N ALA A 116 -4.10 -15.68 -11.03
CA ALA A 116 -4.48 -15.47 -9.66
C ALA A 116 -5.94 -15.07 -9.53
N LEU A 117 -6.53 -15.46 -8.42
CA LEU A 117 -7.83 -14.98 -7.99
C LEU A 117 -7.63 -13.73 -7.14
N VAL A 118 -8.27 -12.64 -7.54
CA VAL A 118 -8.22 -11.36 -6.82
C VAL A 118 -9.55 -11.13 -6.12
N LEU A 119 -9.51 -10.99 -4.79
CA LEU A 119 -10.62 -10.49 -3.99
C LEU A 119 -10.39 -9.02 -3.68
N GLN A 120 -11.29 -8.19 -4.20
CA GLN A 120 -11.27 -6.75 -4.02
C GLN A 120 -12.33 -6.36 -2.97
N PHE A 121 -11.90 -5.57 -1.98
CA PHE A 121 -12.80 -4.98 -0.98
C PHE A 121 -13.43 -3.68 -1.50
N GLN A 122 -14.48 -3.21 -0.81
CA GLN A 122 -15.08 -1.91 -1.11
C GLN A 122 -14.04 -0.78 -0.95
N PRO A 123 -14.05 0.25 -1.83
CA PRO A 123 -13.06 1.33 -1.79
C PRO A 123 -12.96 1.98 -0.42
N GLU A 124 -14.08 2.21 0.25
CA GLU A 124 -14.11 2.91 1.54
C GLU A 124 -13.34 2.15 2.63
N ALA A 125 -13.33 0.81 2.58
CA ALA A 125 -12.56 -0.02 3.50
C ALA A 125 -11.06 0.00 3.18
N VAL A 126 -10.70 0.07 1.89
CA VAL A 126 -9.31 0.19 1.46
C VAL A 126 -8.78 1.57 1.81
N GLU A 127 -9.49 2.64 1.50
CA GLU A 127 -9.10 4.03 1.77
C GLU A 127 -8.83 4.30 3.26
N LYS A 128 -9.62 3.70 4.14
CA LYS A 128 -9.43 3.77 5.61
C LYS A 128 -8.32 2.87 6.14
N GLY A 129 -7.75 1.99 5.32
CA GLY A 129 -6.74 1.01 5.73
C GLY A 129 -7.31 -0.16 6.53
N GLU A 130 -8.63 -0.34 6.54
CA GLU A 130 -9.33 -1.43 7.24
C GLU A 130 -9.23 -2.76 6.48
N ALA A 131 -9.03 -2.70 5.16
CA ALA A 131 -8.89 -3.88 4.31
C ALA A 131 -7.86 -3.65 3.20
N LYS A 132 -7.26 -4.75 2.71
CA LYS A 132 -6.39 -4.77 1.53
C LYS A 132 -6.84 -5.91 0.63
N SER A 133 -6.78 -5.71 -0.68
CA SER A 133 -7.13 -6.77 -1.63
C SER A 133 -6.27 -8.01 -1.39
N LEU A 134 -6.92 -9.16 -1.55
CA LEU A 134 -6.32 -10.46 -1.34
C LEU A 134 -6.13 -11.14 -2.69
N LEU A 135 -5.00 -11.80 -2.86
CA LEU A 135 -4.68 -12.50 -4.09
C LEU A 135 -4.22 -13.92 -3.75
N VAL A 136 -4.76 -14.89 -4.48
CA VAL A 136 -4.40 -16.31 -4.38
C VAL A 136 -3.96 -16.79 -5.75
N PHE A 137 -2.69 -17.15 -5.89
CA PHE A 137 -2.19 -17.75 -7.12
C PHE A 137 -2.83 -19.12 -7.31
N ARG A 138 -3.49 -19.34 -8.46
CA ARG A 138 -4.19 -20.59 -8.75
C ARG A 138 -3.30 -21.54 -9.52
N ARG A 139 -2.68 -21.04 -10.59
CA ARG A 139 -1.90 -21.82 -11.54
C ARG A 139 -0.93 -20.96 -12.32
N LEU A 140 0.04 -21.61 -12.94
CA LEU A 140 0.84 -21.04 -14.01
C LEU A 140 0.74 -21.90 -15.27
N PHE A 141 0.83 -21.26 -16.44
CA PHE A 141 0.80 -21.93 -17.74
C PHE A 141 1.58 -21.12 -18.76
N SER A 142 1.90 -21.71 -19.90
CA SER A 142 2.61 -21.02 -20.98
C SER A 142 1.71 -20.70 -22.17
N ASP A 143 2.23 -19.96 -23.14
CA ASP A 143 1.62 -19.72 -24.45
C ASP A 143 1.39 -21.01 -25.28
N ARG A 144 1.96 -22.15 -24.86
CA ARG A 144 1.77 -23.46 -25.51
C ARG A 144 0.98 -24.46 -24.67
N MET A 145 0.37 -24.01 -23.58
CA MET A 145 -0.40 -24.83 -22.66
C MET A 145 -1.81 -24.25 -22.55
N LYS A 146 -2.84 -25.09 -22.62
CA LYS A 146 -4.20 -24.60 -22.36
C LYS A 146 -4.29 -24.17 -20.89
N PRO A 147 -5.00 -23.07 -20.55
CA PRO A 147 -5.11 -22.64 -19.16
C PRO A 147 -5.62 -23.77 -18.23
N GLU A 148 -6.54 -24.61 -18.70
CA GLU A 148 -7.09 -25.75 -17.94
C GLU A 148 -6.04 -26.81 -17.57
N GLU A 149 -4.96 -26.90 -18.35
CA GLU A 149 -3.84 -27.82 -18.15
C GLU A 149 -2.70 -27.18 -17.33
N GLY A 150 -2.91 -25.95 -16.85
CA GLY A 150 -1.94 -25.19 -16.07
C GLY A 150 -1.46 -25.90 -14.79
N LEU A 151 -0.19 -25.68 -14.45
CA LEU A 151 0.44 -26.24 -13.26
C LEU A 151 -0.09 -25.52 -12.01
N SER A 152 -0.69 -26.28 -11.09
CA SER A 152 -1.34 -25.74 -9.90
C SER A 152 -0.34 -25.09 -8.93
N LEU A 153 -0.63 -23.86 -8.52
CA LEU A 153 0.06 -23.14 -7.45
C LEU A 153 -0.70 -23.26 -6.12
N CYS A 154 -2.03 -23.29 -6.17
CA CYS A 154 -2.89 -23.52 -5.02
C CYS A 154 -4.02 -24.48 -5.40
N LEU A 155 -4.35 -25.40 -4.49
CA LEU A 155 -5.58 -26.15 -4.54
C LEU A 155 -6.70 -25.27 -3.98
N PHE A 156 -7.36 -24.51 -4.86
CA PHE A 156 -8.41 -23.59 -4.44
C PHE A 156 -9.53 -24.32 -3.68
N ASP A 157 -9.93 -25.52 -4.13
CA ASP A 157 -10.96 -26.33 -3.48
C ASP A 157 -10.46 -27.12 -2.25
N GLY A 158 -9.23 -26.83 -1.79
CA GLY A 158 -8.57 -27.48 -0.65
C GLY A 158 -8.54 -26.61 0.62
N PRO A 159 -7.67 -26.97 1.59
CA PRO A 159 -7.44 -26.15 2.78
C PRO A 159 -6.94 -24.75 2.41
N PRO A 160 -7.02 -23.76 3.33
CA PRO A 160 -6.46 -22.44 3.09
C PRO A 160 -5.01 -22.54 2.61
N PRO A 161 -4.62 -21.79 1.56
CA PRO A 161 -3.24 -21.78 1.11
C PRO A 161 -2.33 -21.22 2.21
N ASP A 162 -1.08 -21.67 2.23
CA ASP A 162 -0.09 -21.29 3.26
C ASP A 162 0.06 -19.77 3.40
N ILE A 163 -0.15 -19.00 2.32
CA ILE A 163 -0.15 -17.52 2.33
C ILE A 163 -1.20 -16.92 3.28
N LEU A 164 -2.31 -17.62 3.49
CA LEU A 164 -3.40 -17.25 4.38
C LEU A 164 -3.31 -17.93 5.75
N SER A 165 -2.40 -18.89 5.92
CA SER A 165 -2.21 -19.58 7.17
C SER A 165 -1.68 -18.63 8.26
N ARG A 166 -2.25 -18.76 9.45
CA ARG A 166 -1.89 -18.01 10.67
C ARG A 166 -1.63 -18.99 11.81
N PRO A 167 -0.38 -19.22 12.23
CA PRO A 167 -0.06 -20.20 13.28
C PRO A 167 -0.83 -19.99 14.59
N GLU A 168 -1.16 -18.74 14.91
CA GLU A 168 -1.89 -18.32 16.10
C GLU A 168 -3.40 -18.60 16.04
N VAL A 169 -3.96 -18.88 14.86
CA VAL A 169 -5.39 -19.14 14.67
C VAL A 169 -5.63 -20.65 14.56
N PRO A 170 -6.61 -21.23 15.28
CA PRO A 170 -6.91 -22.66 15.13
C PRO A 170 -7.25 -23.03 13.69
N VAL A 171 -6.70 -24.15 13.19
CA VAL A 171 -6.89 -24.61 11.80
C VAL A 171 -8.37 -24.67 11.41
N LYS A 172 -9.24 -25.16 12.31
CA LYS A 172 -10.69 -25.23 12.06
C LYS A 172 -11.32 -23.86 11.80
N VAL A 173 -10.85 -22.81 12.49
CA VAL A 173 -11.34 -21.44 12.29
C VAL A 173 -10.84 -20.90 10.95
N GLN A 174 -9.57 -21.12 10.63
CA GLN A 174 -9.00 -20.70 9.34
C GLN A 174 -9.71 -21.38 8.17
N SER A 175 -9.97 -22.68 8.26
CA SER A 175 -10.72 -23.42 7.24
C SER A 175 -12.14 -22.89 7.08
N ALA A 176 -12.86 -22.59 8.18
CA ALA A 176 -14.20 -22.02 8.10
C ALA A 176 -14.20 -20.64 7.40
N VAL A 177 -13.23 -19.77 7.73
CA VAL A 177 -13.08 -18.47 7.05
C VAL A 177 -12.72 -18.66 5.57
N TRP A 178 -11.88 -19.64 5.25
CA TRP A 178 -11.54 -19.98 3.88
C TRP A 178 -12.75 -20.50 3.10
N ASP A 179 -13.60 -21.32 3.70
CA ASP A 179 -14.84 -21.80 3.08
C ASP A 179 -15.78 -20.64 2.75
N GLU A 180 -15.90 -19.67 3.67
CA GLU A 180 -16.67 -18.45 3.45
C GLU A 180 -16.09 -17.57 2.33
N PHE A 181 -14.76 -17.50 2.25
CA PHE A 181 -14.07 -16.84 1.16
C PHE A 181 -14.36 -17.51 -0.19
N ARG A 182 -14.26 -18.85 -0.25
CA ARG A 182 -14.58 -19.60 -1.47
C ARG A 182 -16.04 -19.45 -1.85
N ARG A 183 -16.95 -19.38 -0.88
CA ARG A 183 -18.36 -19.11 -1.18
C ARG A 183 -18.54 -17.74 -1.84
N CYS A 184 -17.86 -16.71 -1.36
CA CYS A 184 -17.88 -15.39 -2.01
C CYS A 184 -17.40 -15.46 -3.47
N ALA A 185 -16.64 -16.50 -3.85
CA ALA A 185 -16.19 -16.67 -5.22
C ALA A 185 -17.24 -17.14 -6.21
N TYR A 186 -18.20 -17.92 -5.73
CA TYR A 186 -19.19 -18.55 -6.57
C TYR A 186 -20.62 -18.02 -6.33
N ASP A 187 -20.83 -17.24 -5.25
CA ASP A 187 -22.13 -16.69 -4.84
C ASP A 187 -22.04 -15.15 -4.72
N LYS A 188 -22.37 -14.46 -5.81
CA LYS A 188 -22.33 -12.98 -5.88
C LYS A 188 -23.23 -12.28 -4.84
N PRO A 189 -24.52 -12.68 -4.65
CA PRO A 189 -25.35 -12.12 -3.59
C PRO A 189 -24.75 -12.29 -2.18
N TYR A 190 -24.05 -13.40 -1.94
CA TYR A 190 -23.34 -13.61 -0.68
C TYR A 190 -22.13 -12.69 -0.52
N ALA A 191 -21.34 -12.52 -1.58
CA ALA A 191 -20.19 -11.61 -1.61
C ALA A 191 -20.58 -10.15 -1.30
N GLU A 192 -21.68 -9.66 -1.88
CA GLU A 192 -22.18 -8.30 -1.64
C GLU A 192 -22.54 -8.06 -0.17
N LYS A 193 -23.21 -9.02 0.49
CA LYS A 193 -23.52 -8.96 1.93
C LYS A 193 -22.26 -8.90 2.81
N ARG A 194 -21.14 -9.45 2.33
CA ARG A 194 -19.84 -9.46 3.02
C ARG A 194 -18.96 -8.25 2.66
N LYS A 195 -19.49 -7.25 1.93
CA LYS A 195 -18.73 -6.10 1.44
C LYS A 195 -17.54 -6.49 0.56
N VAL A 196 -17.62 -7.63 -0.11
CA VAL A 196 -16.70 -8.01 -1.18
C VAL A 196 -17.21 -7.35 -2.45
N ARG A 197 -16.40 -6.46 -3.03
CA ARG A 197 -16.78 -5.69 -4.22
C ARG A 197 -16.75 -6.55 -5.47
N ALA A 198 -15.66 -7.29 -5.63
CA ALA A 198 -15.43 -8.11 -6.81
C ALA A 198 -14.53 -9.29 -6.47
N LEU A 199 -14.80 -10.40 -7.13
CA LEU A 199 -13.86 -11.49 -7.26
C LEU A 199 -13.70 -11.83 -8.74
N TYR A 200 -12.46 -11.82 -9.21
CA TYR A 200 -12.15 -12.11 -10.61
C TYR A 200 -10.79 -12.79 -10.74
N GLY A 201 -10.61 -13.51 -11.84
CA GLY A 201 -9.30 -14.01 -12.25
C GLY A 201 -8.51 -12.89 -12.93
N GLN A 202 -7.24 -12.76 -12.57
CA GLN A 202 -6.27 -11.92 -13.26
C GLN A 202 -5.07 -12.78 -13.64
N ALA A 203 -4.73 -12.80 -14.93
CA ALA A 203 -3.51 -13.41 -15.41
C ALA A 203 -2.56 -12.32 -15.93
N VAL A 204 -1.32 -12.32 -15.43
CA VAL A 204 -0.22 -11.48 -15.92
C VAL A 204 0.83 -12.36 -16.57
N TYR A 205 1.52 -11.85 -17.58
CA TYR A 205 2.47 -12.67 -18.32
C TYR A 205 3.76 -11.92 -18.66
N LYS A 206 4.83 -12.70 -18.83
CA LYS A 206 6.14 -12.22 -19.31
C LYS A 206 6.87 -13.32 -20.09
N PRO A 207 7.70 -12.96 -21.08
CA PRO A 207 8.73 -13.84 -21.60
C PRO A 207 9.81 -14.08 -20.53
N LEU A 208 10.03 -15.34 -20.17
CA LEU A 208 11.03 -15.71 -19.17
C LEU A 208 12.44 -15.72 -19.77
N ARG A 209 13.40 -15.12 -19.06
CA ARG A 209 14.81 -15.06 -19.45
C ARG A 209 15.70 -15.45 -18.29
N LYS A 210 16.69 -16.29 -18.55
CA LYS A 210 17.74 -16.62 -17.59
C LYS A 210 18.46 -15.36 -17.11
N GLY A 211 18.75 -15.28 -15.81
CA GLY A 211 19.43 -14.14 -15.18
C GLY A 211 18.53 -12.96 -14.80
N ILE A 212 17.21 -13.07 -15.01
CA ILE A 212 16.20 -12.11 -14.55
C ILE A 212 15.42 -12.69 -13.38
N LEU A 213 15.23 -11.87 -12.33
CA LEU A 213 14.31 -12.07 -11.23
C LEU A 213 13.02 -11.32 -11.55
N TYR A 214 11.91 -12.04 -11.55
CA TYR A 214 10.58 -11.49 -11.75
C TYR A 214 9.88 -11.38 -10.41
N THR A 215 9.55 -10.17 -9.99
CA THR A 215 8.84 -9.91 -8.74
C THR A 215 7.38 -9.64 -9.03
N LEU A 216 6.49 -10.49 -8.52
CA LEU A 216 5.06 -10.28 -8.58
C LEU A 216 4.62 -9.44 -7.38
N ARG A 217 3.92 -8.33 -7.66
CA ARG A 217 3.41 -7.40 -6.65
C ARG A 217 1.90 -7.30 -6.69
N ILE A 218 1.29 -7.20 -5.52
CA ILE A 218 -0.14 -6.97 -5.37
C ILE A 218 -0.34 -5.54 -4.89
N GLN A 219 -1.16 -4.79 -5.62
CA GLN A 219 -1.64 -3.49 -5.21
C GLN A 219 -2.79 -3.65 -4.22
N ASN A 220 -2.88 -2.79 -3.20
CA ASN A 220 -3.93 -2.85 -2.17
C ASN A 220 -5.35 -2.76 -2.78
N ASN A 221 -5.47 -2.13 -3.95
CA ASN A 221 -6.71 -2.02 -4.73
C ASN A 221 -6.96 -3.19 -5.70
N GLY A 222 -6.11 -4.22 -5.76
CA GLY A 222 -6.38 -5.48 -6.48
C GLY A 222 -5.62 -5.68 -7.80
N GLY A 223 -4.68 -4.82 -8.16
CA GLY A 223 -3.82 -5.06 -9.32
C GLY A 223 -2.71 -6.08 -9.03
N LEU A 224 -2.48 -7.02 -9.95
CA LEU A 224 -1.24 -7.82 -10.02
C LEU A 224 -0.28 -7.22 -11.05
N LEU A 225 0.98 -7.02 -10.65
CA LEU A 225 2.06 -6.48 -11.47
C LEU A 225 3.25 -7.43 -11.52
N ILE A 226 4.05 -7.35 -12.59
CA ILE A 226 5.34 -8.05 -12.70
C ILE A 226 6.45 -7.02 -12.94
N GLU A 227 7.41 -6.99 -12.02
CA GLU A 227 8.65 -6.21 -12.13
C GLU A 227 9.82 -7.11 -12.52
N GLU A 228 10.72 -6.59 -13.34
CA GLU A 228 11.92 -7.30 -13.79
C GLU A 228 13.16 -6.66 -13.15
N SER A 229 14.02 -7.48 -12.58
CA SER A 229 15.31 -7.04 -12.05
C SER A 229 16.39 -8.08 -12.36
N PRO A 230 17.68 -7.72 -12.43
CA PRO A 230 18.74 -8.72 -12.54
C PRO A 230 18.73 -9.63 -11.30
N VAL A 231 18.95 -10.94 -11.48
CA VAL A 231 19.10 -11.85 -10.33
C VAL A 231 20.25 -11.34 -9.45
N PRO A 232 20.03 -11.12 -8.13
CA PRO A 232 21.08 -10.71 -7.22
C PRO A 232 22.29 -11.64 -7.28
N ALA A 233 23.51 -11.10 -7.20
CA ALA A 233 24.73 -11.89 -7.34
C ALA A 233 24.79 -13.09 -6.36
N ILE A 234 24.28 -12.91 -5.15
CA ILE A 234 24.20 -13.96 -4.11
C ILE A 234 23.29 -15.14 -4.49
N LEU A 235 22.35 -14.96 -5.43
CA LEU A 235 21.45 -16.00 -5.91
C LEU A 235 21.90 -16.63 -7.24
N ARG A 236 23.01 -16.16 -7.82
CA ARG A 236 23.51 -16.68 -9.11
C ARG A 236 24.23 -18.02 -8.97
N GLU A 237 24.59 -18.42 -7.76
CA GLU A 237 25.38 -19.62 -7.50
C GLU A 237 24.87 -20.39 -6.27
N THR A 238 24.26 -21.54 -6.53
CA THR A 238 24.46 -22.71 -5.68
C THR A 238 24.54 -23.89 -6.65
N PRO A 239 25.73 -24.52 -6.81
CA PRO A 239 25.88 -25.74 -7.60
C PRO A 239 24.95 -26.86 -7.10
#